data_AF-A0A3S0U951-F1
#
_entry.id   AF-A0A3S0U951-F1
#
_cell.length_a   1.000
_cell.length_b   1.000
_cell.length_c   1.000
_cell.angle_alpha   90.00
_cell.angle_beta   90.00
_cell.angle_gamma   90.00
#
_symmetry.space_group_name_H-M   'P 1'
#
loop_
_entity.id
_entity.type
_entity.pdbx_description
1 polymer ?
#
loop_
_entity_poly.entity_id
_entity_poly.type
_entity_poly.pdbx_seq_one_letter_code
_entity_poly.pdbx_strand_id
1 'polypeptide(L)'
;MILPILKEMRQKCHALNSTTENHVPSSIHIADFLKSLRLARAWMGKLAGIVGKENPYKKDGTRHSKEDIEPIADVSATYLNITNLNQVERVDWLRQELNSLLKTFNTLAEGESASALDATTCLISIYQHLGEARFHLGFELGRIRDEK
;
A
#
# COMPACT_ATOMS: atom_id res chain seq x y z
N MET A 1 15.65 0.52 -13.47
CA MET A 1 15.09 -0.82 -13.19
C MET A 1 14.04 -0.79 -12.07
N ILE A 2 14.12 0.14 -11.12
CA ILE A 2 13.23 0.26 -9.95
C ILE A 2 11.79 0.75 -10.24
N LEU A 3 11.61 1.64 -11.23
CA LEU A 3 10.32 2.30 -11.50
C LEU A 3 9.18 1.32 -11.86
N PRO A 4 9.37 0.31 -12.75
CA PRO A 4 8.35 -0.69 -13.02
C PRO A 4 7.93 -1.46 -11.76
N ILE A 5 8.88 -1.81 -10.90
CA ILE A 5 8.61 -2.54 -9.66
C ILE A 5 7.78 -1.67 -8.70
N LEU A 6 8.17 -0.40 -8.51
CA LEU A 6 7.40 0.54 -7.68
C LEU A 6 5.99 0.75 -8.21
N LYS A 7 5.82 0.80 -9.54
CA LYS A 7 4.51 0.91 -10.17
C LYS A 7 3.63 -0.31 -9.88
N GLU A 8 4.16 -1.51 -10.09
CA GLU A 8 3.45 -2.77 -9.80
C GLU A 8 3.07 -2.86 -8.32
N MET A 9 4.00 -2.54 -7.41
CA MET A 9 3.73 -2.51 -5.98
C MET A 9 2.62 -1.52 -5.61
N ARG A 10 2.60 -0.32 -6.21
CA ARG A 10 1.54 0.68 -5.98
C ARG A 10 0.19 0.23 -6.52
N GLN A 11 0.15 -0.48 -7.64
CA GLN A 11 -1.07 -1.11 -8.16
C GLN A 11 -1.55 -2.21 -7.21
N LYS A 12 -0.66 -3.05 -6.69
CA LYS A 12 -0.99 -4.09 -5.69
C LYS A 12 -1.55 -3.48 -4.40
N CYS A 13 -0.94 -2.41 -3.86
CA CYS A 13 -1.50 -1.66 -2.73
C CYS A 13 -2.90 -1.12 -3.01
N HIS A 14 -3.16 -0.63 -4.23
CA HIS A 14 -4.48 -0.16 -4.61
C HIS A 14 -5.50 -1.30 -4.68
N ALA A 15 -5.15 -2.40 -5.35
CA ALA A 15 -6.00 -3.59 -5.45
C ALA A 15 -6.37 -4.14 -4.07
N LEU A 16 -5.41 -4.22 -3.15
CA LEU A 16 -5.64 -4.64 -1.78
C LEU A 16 -6.57 -3.68 -1.02
N ASN A 17 -6.34 -2.37 -1.08
CA ASN A 17 -7.23 -1.39 -0.46
C ASN A 17 -8.67 -1.54 -0.96
N SER A 18 -8.87 -1.56 -2.29
CA SER A 18 -10.22 -1.68 -2.86
C SER A 18 -10.85 -3.04 -2.56
N THR A 19 -10.08 -4.13 -2.55
CA THR A 19 -10.57 -5.45 -2.17
C THR A 19 -11.07 -5.45 -0.73
N THR A 20 -10.30 -4.86 0.19
CA THR A 20 -10.68 -4.76 1.61
C THR A 20 -11.93 -3.90 1.80
N GLU A 21 -12.02 -2.73 1.16
CA GLU A 21 -13.19 -1.84 1.25
C GLU A 21 -14.49 -2.51 0.79
N ASN A 22 -14.41 -3.39 -0.21
CA ASN A 22 -15.60 -4.03 -0.80
C ASN A 22 -15.97 -5.36 -0.13
N HIS A 23 -15.02 -6.05 0.50
CA HIS A 23 -15.22 -7.44 0.91
C HIS A 23 -14.90 -7.72 2.38
N VAL A 24 -14.32 -6.79 3.13
CA VAL A 24 -13.98 -7.02 4.54
C VAL A 24 -14.84 -6.12 5.42
N PRO A 25 -15.54 -6.67 6.44
CA PRO A 25 -16.29 -5.85 7.38
C PRO A 25 -15.43 -4.75 8.00
N SER A 26 -15.99 -3.55 8.12
CA SER A 26 -15.27 -2.41 8.69
C SER A 26 -15.03 -2.63 10.18
N SER A 27 -13.80 -2.37 10.63
CA SER A 27 -13.41 -2.24 12.03
C SER A 27 -12.38 -1.13 12.17
N ILE A 28 -12.05 -0.73 13.39
CA ILE A 28 -10.96 0.23 13.63
C ILE A 28 -9.62 -0.30 13.08
N HIS A 29 -9.36 -1.60 13.24
CA HIS A 29 -8.14 -2.23 12.76
C HIS A 29 -8.10 -2.34 11.22
N ILE A 30 -9.25 -2.58 10.58
CA ILE A 30 -9.35 -2.53 9.11
C ILE A 30 -9.14 -1.10 8.59
N ALA A 31 -9.68 -0.09 9.28
CA ALA A 31 -9.46 1.31 8.91
C ALA A 31 -7.98 1.71 9.02
N ASP A 32 -7.31 1.29 10.09
CA ASP A 32 -5.88 1.53 10.28
C ASP A 32 -5.02 0.77 9.25
N PHE A 33 -5.38 -0.48 8.94
CA PHE A 33 -4.75 -1.23 7.83
C PHE A 33 -4.83 -0.47 6.51
N LEU A 34 -6.03 0.00 6.13
CA LEU A 34 -6.25 0.78 4.89
C LEU A 34 -5.42 2.06 4.89
N LYS A 35 -5.38 2.77 6.02
CA LYS A 35 -4.59 3.99 6.19
C LYS A 35 -3.10 3.72 5.97
N SER A 36 -2.53 2.74 6.65
CA SER A 36 -1.11 2.39 6.53
C SER A 36 -0.77 1.93 5.12
N LEU A 37 -1.63 1.13 4.47
CA LEU A 37 -1.40 0.70 3.09
C LEU A 37 -1.44 1.86 2.08
N ARG A 38 -2.32 2.84 2.28
CA ARG A 38 -2.36 4.07 1.47
C ARG A 38 -1.10 4.93 1.68
N LEU A 39 -0.60 5.02 2.91
CA LEU A 39 0.65 5.73 3.20
C LEU A 39 1.86 5.06 2.55
N ALA A 40 1.96 3.73 2.65
CA ALA A 40 3.01 2.97 1.94
C ALA A 40 2.98 3.27 0.43
N ARG A 41 1.80 3.23 -0.20
CA ARG A 41 1.60 3.57 -1.62
C ARG A 41 2.02 5.02 -1.94
N ALA A 42 1.77 5.97 -1.06
CA ALA A 42 2.16 7.37 -1.25
C ALA A 42 3.68 7.54 -1.19
N TRP A 43 4.35 6.91 -0.23
CA TRP A 43 5.81 6.93 -0.13
C TRP A 43 6.51 6.23 -1.30
N MET A 44 5.94 5.15 -1.84
CA MET A 44 6.41 4.56 -3.09
C MET A 44 6.33 5.56 -4.26
N GLY A 45 5.29 6.39 -4.31
CA GLY A 45 5.16 7.46 -5.30
C GLY A 45 6.23 8.55 -5.14
N LYS A 46 6.54 8.93 -3.89
CA LYS A 46 7.64 9.86 -3.60
C LYS A 46 9.00 9.29 -4.02
N LEU A 47 9.26 8.02 -3.71
CA LEU A 47 10.48 7.33 -4.13
C LEU A 47 10.60 7.30 -5.65
N ALA A 48 9.51 6.97 -6.37
CA ALA A 48 9.47 7.02 -7.83
C ALA A 48 9.81 8.41 -8.38
N GLY A 49 9.32 9.47 -7.75
CA GLY A 49 9.66 10.85 -8.10
C GLY A 49 11.15 11.18 -7.91
N ILE A 50 11.77 10.66 -6.86
CA ILE A 50 13.21 10.86 -6.59
C ILE A 50 14.07 10.12 -7.64
N VAL A 51 13.76 8.86 -7.91
CA VAL A 51 14.60 8.00 -8.78
C VAL A 51 14.34 8.21 -10.28
N GLY A 52 13.14 8.69 -10.65
CA GLY A 52 12.70 8.77 -12.05
C GLY A 52 12.27 10.15 -12.53
N LYS A 53 12.24 11.17 -11.65
CA LYS A 53 11.57 12.47 -11.89
C LYS A 53 10.08 12.37 -12.25
N GLU A 54 9.48 11.19 -12.19
CA GLU A 54 8.03 10.99 -12.32
C GLU A 54 7.37 11.14 -10.94
N ASN A 55 6.94 12.36 -10.61
CA ASN A 55 6.04 12.54 -9.49
C ASN A 55 4.61 12.21 -9.94
N PRO A 56 3.92 11.23 -9.32
CA PRO A 56 2.51 10.98 -9.60
C PRO A 56 1.60 12.18 -9.29
N TYR A 57 2.12 13.18 -8.57
CA TYR A 57 1.45 14.45 -8.30
C TYR A 57 2.19 15.59 -9.02
N LYS A 58 1.87 15.81 -10.29
CA LYS A 58 2.61 16.76 -11.18
C LYS A 58 2.42 18.26 -10.88
N LYS A 59 1.46 18.67 -10.03
CA LYS A 59 1.15 20.10 -9.78
C LYS A 59 1.61 20.62 -8.42
N ASP A 60 2.02 21.88 -8.44
CA ASP A 60 2.83 22.69 -7.50
C ASP A 60 2.01 23.53 -6.48
N GLY A 61 0.77 23.13 -6.19
CA GLY A 61 -0.07 23.84 -5.21
C GLY A 61 -1.03 24.88 -5.82
N THR A 62 -1.13 24.93 -7.15
CA THR A 62 -2.00 25.84 -7.91
C THR A 62 -3.41 25.28 -8.19
N ARG A 63 -3.85 24.24 -7.47
CA ARG A 63 -5.16 23.60 -7.71
C ARG A 63 -6.28 24.40 -7.05
N HIS A 64 -7.35 24.66 -7.79
CA HIS A 64 -8.52 25.41 -7.30
C HIS A 64 -9.79 24.56 -7.29
N SER A 65 -9.88 23.50 -8.09
CA SER A 65 -11.05 22.60 -8.13
C SER A 65 -10.67 21.11 -8.17
N LYS A 66 -11.68 20.22 -8.02
CA LYS A 66 -11.46 18.75 -8.07
C LYS A 66 -10.99 18.29 -9.45
N GLU A 67 -11.41 18.98 -10.49
CA GLU A 67 -11.08 18.71 -11.89
C GLU A 67 -9.61 19.05 -12.19
N ASP A 68 -8.97 19.89 -11.37
CA ASP A 68 -7.52 20.17 -11.43
C ASP A 68 -6.66 19.04 -10.85
N ILE A 69 -7.29 18.04 -10.22
CA ILE A 69 -6.62 16.90 -9.61
C ILE A 69 -6.53 15.80 -10.69
N GLU A 70 -5.34 15.67 -11.29
CA GLU A 70 -5.05 14.55 -12.20
C GLU A 70 -5.36 13.20 -11.51
N PRO A 71 -6.07 12.28 -12.19
CA PRO A 71 -6.28 10.93 -11.65
C PRO A 71 -4.93 10.26 -11.40
N ILE A 72 -4.82 9.54 -10.28
CA ILE A 72 -3.61 8.78 -9.96
C ILE A 72 -3.38 7.77 -11.10
N ALA A 73 -2.22 7.79 -11.75
CA ALA A 73 -1.94 6.93 -12.91
C ALA A 73 -1.82 5.43 -12.57
N ASP A 74 -1.70 5.08 -11.29
CA ASP A 74 -1.36 3.74 -10.81
C ASP A 74 -2.54 3.08 -10.08
N VAL A 75 -3.69 3.07 -10.73
CA VAL A 75 -4.89 2.33 -10.31
C VAL A 75 -4.79 0.91 -10.87
N SER A 76 -5.01 -0.11 -10.03
CA SER A 76 -5.21 -1.47 -10.51
C SER A 76 -6.56 -1.57 -11.22
N ALA A 77 -6.58 -2.13 -12.43
CA ALA A 77 -7.83 -2.48 -13.12
C ALA A 77 -8.48 -3.76 -12.54
N THR A 78 -7.74 -4.51 -11.73
CA THR A 78 -8.13 -5.83 -11.24
C THR A 78 -8.48 -5.77 -9.75
N TYR A 79 -9.71 -6.17 -9.43
CA TYR A 79 -10.19 -6.46 -8.08
C TYR A 79 -9.97 -7.94 -7.79
N LEU A 80 -9.52 -8.26 -6.57
CA LEU A 80 -9.31 -9.64 -6.16
C LEU A 80 -10.59 -10.13 -5.48
N ASN A 81 -11.33 -11.00 -6.16
CA ASN A 81 -12.58 -11.51 -5.63
C ASN A 81 -12.31 -12.54 -4.52
N ILE A 82 -12.59 -12.15 -3.28
CA ILE A 82 -12.44 -12.98 -2.07
C ILE A 82 -13.80 -13.30 -1.41
N THR A 83 -14.91 -13.22 -2.16
CA THR A 83 -16.26 -13.40 -1.60
C THR A 83 -16.49 -14.77 -0.98
N ASN A 84 -15.81 -15.79 -1.49
CA ASN A 84 -15.95 -17.18 -1.03
C ASN A 84 -15.23 -17.45 0.30
N LEU A 85 -14.41 -16.51 0.77
CA LEU A 85 -13.69 -16.63 2.04
C LEU A 85 -14.56 -16.11 3.19
N ASN A 86 -14.46 -16.75 4.36
CA ASN A 86 -14.99 -16.21 5.61
C ASN A 86 -14.12 -15.05 6.15
N GLN A 87 -14.56 -14.35 7.20
CA GLN A 87 -13.86 -13.16 7.69
C GLN A 87 -12.40 -13.45 8.13
N VAL A 88 -12.15 -14.56 8.80
CA VAL A 88 -10.79 -14.96 9.22
C VAL A 88 -9.93 -15.24 7.99
N GLU A 89 -10.45 -16.03 7.04
CA GLU A 89 -9.76 -16.36 5.80
C GLU A 89 -9.45 -15.11 4.95
N ARG A 90 -10.36 -14.12 4.90
CA ARG A 90 -10.12 -12.83 4.23
C ARG A 90 -8.96 -12.08 4.85
N VAL A 91 -8.91 -12.02 6.19
CA VAL A 91 -7.83 -11.33 6.92
C VAL A 91 -6.50 -12.06 6.73
N ASP A 92 -6.48 -13.39 6.81
CA ASP A 92 -5.27 -14.18 6.56
C ASP A 92 -4.79 -14.06 5.11
N TRP A 93 -5.70 -14.06 4.14
CA TRP A 93 -5.38 -13.81 2.74
C TRP A 93 -4.73 -12.43 2.55
N LEU A 94 -5.28 -11.37 3.17
CA LEU A 94 -4.66 -10.04 3.14
C LEU A 94 -3.25 -10.04 3.75
N ARG A 95 -3.04 -10.79 4.84
CA ARG A 95 -1.71 -10.94 5.46
C ARG A 95 -0.72 -11.64 4.53
N GLN A 96 -1.16 -12.65 3.79
CA GLN A 96 -0.34 -13.36 2.79
C GLN A 96 0.05 -12.43 1.64
N GLU A 97 -0.91 -11.69 1.09
CA GLU A 97 -0.64 -10.73 0.01
C GLU A 97 0.31 -9.61 0.44
N LEU A 98 0.16 -9.11 1.67
CA LEU A 98 1.04 -8.10 2.22
C LEU A 98 2.45 -8.65 2.52
N ASN A 99 2.57 -9.92 2.93
CA ASN A 99 3.89 -10.58 3.05
C ASN A 99 4.58 -10.70 1.70
N SER A 100 3.84 -11.02 0.62
CA SER A 100 4.39 -11.04 -0.74
C SER A 100 4.92 -9.66 -1.12
N LEU A 101 4.14 -8.60 -0.85
CA LEU A 101 4.55 -7.22 -1.12
C LEU A 101 5.79 -6.80 -0.32
N LEU A 102 5.88 -7.17 0.96
CA LEU A 102 7.04 -6.94 1.82
C LEU A 102 8.29 -7.65 1.30
N LYS A 103 8.16 -8.90 0.81
CA LYS A 103 9.30 -9.63 0.20
C LYS A 103 9.81 -8.90 -1.04
N THR A 104 8.91 -8.51 -1.95
CA THR A 104 9.26 -7.71 -3.13
C THR A 104 9.94 -6.41 -2.73
N PHE A 105 9.42 -5.72 -1.71
CA PHE A 105 10.03 -4.50 -1.19
C PHE A 105 11.45 -4.74 -0.67
N ASN A 106 11.67 -5.77 0.14
CA ASN A 106 12.98 -6.06 0.72
C ASN A 106 14.02 -6.38 -0.35
N THR A 107 13.65 -7.19 -1.36
CA THR A 107 14.53 -7.46 -2.50
C THR A 107 14.89 -6.19 -3.27
N LEU A 108 13.93 -5.27 -3.43
CA LEU A 108 14.19 -3.97 -4.04
C LEU A 108 15.10 -3.10 -3.16
N ALA A 109 14.89 -3.07 -1.85
CA ALA A 109 15.69 -2.26 -0.93
C ALA A 109 17.14 -2.77 -0.80
N GLU A 110 17.36 -4.09 -0.86
CA GLU A 110 18.70 -4.71 -0.84
C GLU A 110 19.52 -4.39 -2.10
N GLY A 111 18.85 -4.24 -3.25
CA GLY A 111 19.49 -3.90 -4.52
C GLY A 111 19.84 -2.42 -4.69
N GLU A 112 19.35 -1.55 -3.79
CA GLU A 112 19.49 -0.10 -3.92
C GLU A 112 20.51 0.44 -2.91
N SER A 113 21.61 1.00 -3.41
CA SER A 113 22.51 1.83 -2.60
C SER A 113 21.89 3.21 -2.49
N ALA A 114 21.17 3.48 -1.40
CA ALA A 114 20.55 4.78 -1.17
C ALA A 114 21.62 5.85 -0.92
N SER A 115 22.10 6.49 -1.99
CA SER A 115 23.09 7.56 -1.94
C SER A 115 22.49 8.92 -1.55
N ALA A 116 21.16 9.05 -1.59
CA ALA A 116 20.43 10.25 -1.21
C ALA A 116 19.59 10.02 0.06
N LEU A 117 19.74 10.92 1.04
CA LEU A 117 18.99 10.90 2.32
C LEU A 117 17.47 10.74 2.10
N ASP A 118 16.91 11.44 1.11
CA ASP A 118 15.48 11.38 0.79
C ASP A 118 15.02 10.00 0.31
N ALA A 119 15.86 9.28 -0.44
CA ALA A 119 15.55 7.92 -0.89
C ALA A 119 15.54 6.95 0.30
N THR A 120 16.51 7.08 1.20
CA THR A 120 16.57 6.29 2.45
C THR A 120 15.33 6.53 3.30
N THR A 121 14.90 7.78 3.50
CA THR A 121 13.68 8.08 4.25
C THR A 121 12.46 7.43 3.60
N CYS A 122 12.34 7.48 2.27
CA CYS A 122 11.21 6.83 1.59
C CYS A 122 11.23 5.31 1.80
N LEU A 123 12.39 4.65 1.69
CA LEU A 123 12.50 3.21 1.92
C LEU A 123 12.08 2.83 3.35
N ILE A 124 12.54 3.58 4.36
CA ILE A 124 12.17 3.36 5.77
C ILE A 124 10.65 3.53 5.95
N SER A 125 10.06 4.60 5.42
CA SER A 125 8.63 4.86 5.56
C SER A 125 7.77 3.83 4.84
N ILE A 126 8.20 3.34 3.67
CA ILE A 126 7.51 2.25 2.98
C ILE A 126 7.52 0.99 3.84
N TYR A 127 8.69 0.58 4.33
CA TYR A 127 8.83 -0.60 5.18
C TYR A 127 7.95 -0.49 6.44
N GLN A 128 8.03 0.64 7.13
CA GLN A 128 7.26 0.90 8.34
C GLN A 128 5.76 0.75 8.09
N HIS A 129 5.21 1.42 7.09
CA HIS A 129 3.77 1.40 6.84
C HIS A 129 3.26 0.06 6.30
N LEU A 130 4.07 -0.68 5.54
CA LEU A 130 3.75 -2.07 5.19
C LEU A 130 3.75 -2.98 6.43
N GLY A 131 4.69 -2.77 7.36
CA GLY A 131 4.73 -3.46 8.65
C GLY A 131 3.52 -3.15 9.53
N GLU A 132 3.16 -1.87 9.67
CA GLU A 132 1.98 -1.41 10.41
C GLU A 132 0.69 -1.99 9.82
N ALA A 133 0.52 -1.98 8.49
CA ALA A 133 -0.63 -2.60 7.84
C ALA A 133 -0.78 -4.07 8.26
N ARG A 134 0.33 -4.83 8.27
CA ARG A 134 0.33 -6.25 8.69
C ARG A 134 0.00 -6.40 10.17
N PHE A 135 0.48 -5.48 10.99
CA PHE A 135 0.22 -5.45 12.43
C PHE A 135 -1.27 -5.26 12.72
N HIS A 136 -1.92 -4.30 12.06
CA HIS A 136 -3.36 -4.07 12.21
C HIS A 136 -4.21 -5.28 11.77
N LEU A 137 -3.82 -6.00 10.72
CA LEU A 137 -4.48 -7.28 10.39
C LEU A 137 -4.31 -8.34 11.49
N GLY A 138 -3.21 -8.31 12.25
CA GLY A 138 -3.03 -9.17 13.41
C GLY A 138 -3.97 -8.83 14.57
N PHE A 139 -4.19 -7.53 14.81
CA PHE A 139 -5.18 -7.07 15.78
C PHE A 139 -6.60 -7.40 15.34
N GLU A 140 -6.90 -7.33 14.06
CA GLU A 140 -8.20 -7.74 13.54
C GLU A 140 -8.50 -9.22 13.82
N LEU A 141 -7.51 -10.10 13.65
CA LEU A 141 -7.66 -11.51 14.03
C LEU A 141 -7.88 -11.67 15.54
N GLY A 142 -7.18 -10.88 16.36
CA GLY A 142 -7.39 -10.85 17.81
C GLY A 142 -8.81 -10.43 18.19
N ARG A 143 -9.32 -9.37 17.56
CA ARG A 143 -10.71 -8.89 17.73
C ARG A 143 -11.71 -9.97 17.38
N ILE A 144 -11.58 -10.60 16.21
CA ILE A 144 -12.50 -11.67 15.75
C ILE A 144 -12.48 -12.85 16.73
N ARG A 145 -11.32 -13.21 17.28
CA ARG A 145 -11.18 -14.29 18.28
C ARG A 145 -11.94 -13.97 19.57
N ASP A 146 -11.90 -12.71 20.00
CA ASP A 146 -12.39 -12.25 21.29
C ASP A 146 -13.89 -11.87 21.27
N GLU A 147 -14.51 -11.69 20.10
CA GLU A 147 -15.94 -11.38 19.92
C GLU A 147 -16.89 -12.57 20.15
N LYS A 148 -16.61 -13.40 21.16
CA LYS A 148 -17.47 -14.51 21.57
C LYS A 148 -18.53 -14.11 22.58
#